data_AF-A0A0B7HED8-F1
#
_entry.id   AF-A0A0B7HED8-F1
#
_cell.length_a   1.000
_cell.length_b   1.000
_cell.length_c   1.000
_cell.angle_alpha   90.00
_cell.angle_beta   90.00
_cell.angle_gamma   90.00
#
_symmetry.space_group_name_H-M   'P 1'
#
loop_
_entity.id
_entity.type
_entity.pdbx_description
1 polymer ?
#
loop_
_entity_poly.entity_id
_entity_poly.type
_entity_poly.pdbx_seq_one_letter_code
_entity_poly.pdbx_strand_id
1 'polypeptide(L)'
;MAFIVKIPAIKEMIGGNELTLTIGGVRSYNLENLYSRKSLEKFKFFIGFQNKVCCNMCVSTDGFLEDLRVSNAQDLQQRIIETLQNYNAVQHLEAMQEFENYHLTEHQFAQLIGRTRLYQHLPKTEKQDIPSLNFNDSHINTIVKDYYEDDNFCRNEDGSISLWKVYNLFTQANKSSYIDTFLDRTLNAFDFSKTLQSALNGDKYHWFLS
;
A
#
# COMPACT_ATOMS: atom_id res chain seq x y z
N MET A 1 -15.82 -11.16 -5.94
CA MET A 1 -16.00 -11.55 -4.51
C MET A 1 -14.74 -11.25 -3.75
N ALA A 2 -14.84 -10.91 -2.48
CA ALA A 2 -13.67 -10.76 -1.61
C ALA A 2 -13.95 -11.42 -0.25
N PHE A 3 -12.90 -11.90 0.41
CA PHE A 3 -12.96 -12.36 1.79
C PHE A 3 -11.84 -11.71 2.59
N ILE A 4 -12.09 -11.49 3.87
CA ILE A 4 -11.13 -10.96 4.83
C ILE A 4 -11.31 -11.72 6.15
N VAL A 5 -10.20 -12.23 6.69
CA VAL A 5 -10.11 -12.96 7.95
C VAL A 5 -9.11 -12.23 8.84
N LYS A 6 -9.60 -11.68 9.95
CA LYS A 6 -8.75 -11.03 10.96
C LYS A 6 -8.25 -12.07 11.96
N ILE A 7 -6.99 -11.97 12.35
CA ILE A 7 -6.37 -12.79 13.38
C ILE A 7 -6.15 -11.90 14.61
N PRO A 8 -7.17 -11.70 15.46
CA PRO A 8 -7.14 -10.71 16.53
C PRO A 8 -6.12 -11.02 17.63
N ALA A 9 -5.56 -12.23 17.66
CA ALA A 9 -4.50 -12.61 18.59
C ALA A 9 -3.13 -12.03 18.22
N ILE A 10 -2.92 -11.60 16.97
CA ILE A 10 -1.65 -11.03 16.51
C ILE A 10 -1.89 -9.55 16.22
N LYS A 11 -1.35 -8.72 17.09
CA LYS A 11 -1.52 -7.27 17.07
C LYS A 11 -0.21 -6.56 17.34
N GLU A 12 -0.10 -5.35 16.84
CA GLU A 12 1.04 -4.46 17.10
C GLU A 12 0.55 -3.01 17.20
N MET A 13 1.27 -2.17 17.92
CA MET A 13 1.00 -0.73 17.99
C MET A 13 2.06 0.04 17.19
N ILE A 14 1.62 0.85 16.23
CA ILE A 14 2.50 1.72 15.43
C ILE A 14 1.89 3.12 15.36
N GLY A 15 2.61 4.14 15.81
CA GLY A 15 2.14 5.53 15.81
C GLY A 15 0.81 5.73 16.53
N GLY A 16 0.58 5.00 17.63
CA GLY A 16 -0.69 5.02 18.38
C GLY A 16 -1.82 4.20 17.74
N ASN A 17 -1.59 3.55 16.61
CA ASN A 17 -2.60 2.78 15.88
C ASN A 17 -2.49 1.28 16.19
N GLU A 18 -3.60 0.65 16.57
CA GLU A 18 -3.66 -0.82 16.70
C GLU A 18 -3.73 -1.45 15.30
N LEU A 19 -2.70 -2.23 14.97
CA LEU A 19 -2.64 -3.07 13.79
C LEU A 19 -3.06 -4.50 14.16
N THR A 20 -3.76 -5.19 13.27
CA THR A 20 -4.14 -6.60 13.46
C THR A 20 -3.82 -7.41 12.22
N LEU A 21 -3.14 -8.54 12.40
CA LEU A 21 -2.81 -9.43 11.29
C LEU A 21 -4.10 -9.87 10.59
N THR A 22 -4.13 -9.75 9.28
CA THR A 22 -5.32 -9.94 8.47
C THR A 22 -4.93 -10.62 7.17
N ILE A 23 -5.69 -11.65 6.82
CA ILE A 23 -5.56 -12.42 5.60
C ILE A 23 -6.77 -12.11 4.74
N GLY A 24 -6.60 -12.00 3.42
CA GLY A 24 -7.74 -11.84 2.54
C GLY A 24 -7.43 -12.28 1.12
N GLY A 25 -8.48 -12.26 0.31
CA GLY A 25 -8.36 -12.58 -1.09
C GLY A 25 -9.52 -12.03 -1.89
N VAL A 26 -9.27 -11.82 -3.17
CA VAL A 26 -10.18 -11.20 -4.11
C VAL A 26 -10.25 -12.07 -5.35
N ARG A 27 -11.47 -12.37 -5.79
CA ARG A 27 -11.76 -12.94 -7.10
C ARG A 27 -12.52 -11.92 -7.91
N SER A 28 -11.90 -11.41 -8.96
CA SER A 28 -12.44 -10.33 -9.78
C SER A 28 -13.08 -10.91 -11.03
N TYR A 29 -14.41 -10.84 -11.11
CA TYR A 29 -15.18 -11.44 -12.21
C TYR A 29 -14.96 -10.74 -13.55
N ASN A 30 -14.55 -9.48 -13.55
CA ASN A 30 -14.15 -8.72 -14.74
C ASN A 30 -12.95 -9.34 -15.48
N LEU A 31 -12.14 -10.17 -14.81
CA LEU A 31 -10.99 -10.87 -15.38
C LEU A 31 -11.33 -12.26 -15.95
N GLU A 32 -12.58 -12.70 -15.81
CA GLU A 32 -13.05 -14.01 -16.26
C GLU A 32 -13.90 -13.90 -17.52
N ASN A 33 -13.65 -14.79 -18.49
CA ASN A 33 -14.50 -14.95 -19.65
C ASN A 33 -15.58 -16.01 -19.35
N LEU A 34 -16.77 -15.54 -18.96
CA LEU A 34 -17.92 -16.38 -18.59
C LEU A 34 -18.47 -17.24 -19.74
N TYR A 35 -18.12 -16.91 -21.00
CA TYR A 35 -18.58 -17.63 -22.19
C TYR A 35 -17.58 -18.69 -22.69
N SER A 36 -16.44 -18.84 -22.01
CA SER A 36 -15.38 -19.77 -22.40
C SER A 36 -15.46 -21.10 -21.65
N ARG A 37 -14.76 -22.13 -22.16
CA ARG A 37 -14.56 -23.39 -21.43
C ARG A 37 -13.88 -23.10 -20.09
N LYS A 38 -14.18 -23.91 -19.06
CA LYS A 38 -13.58 -23.80 -17.73
C LYS A 38 -12.05 -23.67 -17.84
N SER A 39 -11.52 -22.55 -17.39
CA SER A 39 -10.08 -22.24 -17.34
C SER A 39 -9.62 -22.15 -15.89
N LEU A 40 -8.32 -21.94 -15.67
CA LEU A 40 -7.80 -21.71 -14.32
C LEU A 40 -8.47 -20.49 -13.71
N GLU A 41 -8.91 -20.63 -12.48
CA GLU A 41 -9.50 -19.52 -11.73
C GLU A 41 -8.40 -18.56 -11.30
N LYS A 42 -8.69 -17.25 -11.34
CA LYS A 42 -7.74 -16.19 -10.99
C LYS A 42 -8.13 -15.56 -9.66
N PHE A 43 -7.19 -15.53 -8.73
CA PHE A 43 -7.34 -14.91 -7.43
C PHE A 43 -6.22 -13.89 -7.21
N LYS A 44 -6.51 -12.92 -6.35
CA LYS A 44 -5.52 -12.18 -5.59
C LYS A 44 -5.58 -12.67 -4.16
N PHE A 45 -4.43 -12.86 -3.53
CA PHE A 45 -4.35 -13.23 -2.12
C PHE A 45 -3.39 -12.30 -1.41
N PHE A 46 -3.69 -11.96 -0.15
CA PHE A 46 -2.78 -11.20 0.67
C PHE A 46 -2.81 -11.66 2.14
N ILE A 47 -1.68 -11.48 2.80
CA ILE A 47 -1.51 -11.43 4.25
C ILE A 47 -0.78 -10.13 4.59
N GLY A 48 -1.24 -9.46 5.64
CA GLY A 48 -0.71 -8.18 6.06
C GLY A 48 -1.36 -7.73 7.36
N PHE A 49 -1.29 -6.44 7.64
CA PHE A 49 -1.90 -5.86 8.84
C PHE A 49 -3.03 -4.92 8.46
N GLN A 50 -4.12 -4.93 9.22
CA GLN A 50 -5.16 -3.91 9.11
C GLN A 50 -4.93 -2.85 10.19
N ASN A 51 -4.81 -1.58 9.81
CA ASN A 51 -4.85 -0.49 10.78
C ASN A 51 -6.29 -0.26 11.22
N LYS A 52 -6.56 -0.36 12.52
CA LYS A 52 -7.95 -0.22 13.03
C LYS A 52 -8.50 1.19 12.95
N VAL A 53 -7.66 2.21 12.94
CA VAL A 53 -8.10 3.61 12.92
C VAL A 53 -8.80 3.93 11.59
N CYS A 54 -8.15 3.61 10.47
CA CYS A 54 -8.67 3.89 9.14
C CYS A 54 -9.23 2.64 8.42
N CYS A 55 -9.08 1.45 8.99
CA CYS A 55 -9.46 0.16 8.40
C CYS A 55 -8.79 -0.14 7.04
N ASN A 56 -7.72 0.58 6.68
CA ASN A 56 -6.90 0.28 5.51
C ASN A 56 -6.09 -1.02 5.72
N MET A 57 -5.63 -1.59 4.62
CA MET A 57 -4.72 -2.73 4.64
C MET A 57 -3.30 -2.22 4.50
N CYS A 58 -2.38 -2.89 5.18
CA CYS A 58 -0.94 -2.73 5.07
C CYS A 58 -0.38 -4.05 4.56
N VAL A 59 0.16 -4.03 3.34
CA VAL A 59 0.57 -5.23 2.61
C VAL A 59 1.98 -5.03 2.08
N SER A 60 2.82 -6.05 2.22
CA SER A 60 4.19 -6.09 1.73
C SER A 60 4.33 -7.09 0.56
N THR A 61 5.46 -7.03 -0.15
CA THR A 61 5.71 -7.84 -1.35
C THR A 61 5.65 -9.34 -1.09
N ASP A 62 6.21 -9.81 0.02
CA ASP A 62 6.19 -11.20 0.46
C ASP A 62 4.82 -11.64 1.03
N GLY A 63 3.95 -10.66 1.31
CA GLY A 63 2.59 -10.87 1.77
C GLY A 63 1.53 -10.81 0.67
N PHE A 64 1.88 -10.59 -0.61
CA PHE A 64 0.92 -10.41 -1.69
C PHE A 64 1.16 -11.34 -2.88
N LEU A 65 0.08 -12.00 -3.33
CA LEU A 65 0.03 -12.74 -4.59
C LEU A 65 -0.94 -12.05 -5.55
N GLU A 66 -0.39 -11.39 -6.57
CA GLU A 66 -1.18 -10.64 -7.55
C GLU A 66 -1.90 -11.52 -8.58
N ASP A 67 -1.25 -12.59 -9.08
CA ASP A 67 -1.82 -13.49 -10.10
C ASP A 67 -1.78 -14.94 -9.63
N LEU A 68 -2.69 -15.27 -8.70
CA LEU A 68 -2.85 -16.63 -8.18
C LEU A 68 -3.80 -17.42 -9.10
N ARG A 69 -3.21 -18.22 -9.99
CA ARG A 69 -3.94 -19.10 -10.91
C ARG A 69 -4.07 -20.50 -10.34
N VAL A 70 -5.30 -20.95 -10.12
CA VAL A 70 -5.57 -22.22 -9.45
C VAL A 70 -6.54 -23.08 -10.24
N SER A 71 -6.29 -24.39 -10.20
CA SER A 71 -7.09 -25.39 -10.92
C SER A 71 -8.23 -25.96 -10.07
N ASN A 72 -8.06 -25.96 -8.74
CA ASN A 72 -9.00 -26.48 -7.76
C ASN A 72 -8.72 -25.88 -6.37
N ALA A 73 -9.55 -26.25 -5.38
CA ALA A 73 -9.43 -25.74 -4.02
C ALA A 73 -8.17 -26.21 -3.29
N GLN A 74 -7.65 -27.41 -3.58
CA GLN A 74 -6.42 -27.92 -2.98
C GLN A 74 -5.19 -27.13 -3.44
N ASP A 75 -5.09 -26.83 -4.73
CA ASP A 75 -4.05 -25.97 -5.32
C ASP A 75 -4.08 -24.56 -4.73
N LEU A 76 -5.29 -23.99 -4.55
CA LEU A 76 -5.47 -22.73 -3.85
C LEU A 76 -4.97 -22.78 -2.40
N GLN A 77 -5.36 -23.81 -1.65
CA GLN A 77 -4.96 -23.97 -0.26
C GLN A 77 -3.43 -24.10 -0.14
N GLN A 78 -2.79 -24.90 -0.98
CA GLN A 78 -1.35 -25.11 -0.96
C GLN A 78 -0.60 -23.79 -1.17
N ARG A 79 -0.96 -23.04 -2.21
CA ARG A 79 -0.30 -21.76 -2.52
C ARG A 79 -0.52 -20.71 -1.42
N ILE A 80 -1.71 -20.68 -0.81
CA ILE A 80 -1.99 -19.83 0.35
C ILE A 80 -1.06 -20.21 1.52
N ILE A 81 -0.93 -21.50 1.85
CA ILE A 81 -0.06 -21.96 2.94
C ILE A 81 1.40 -21.57 2.66
N GLU A 82 1.88 -21.74 1.43
CA GLU A 82 3.22 -21.34 1.02
C GLU A 82 3.46 -19.84 1.23
N THR A 83 2.51 -18.97 0.85
CA THR A 83 2.62 -17.52 1.12
C THR A 83 2.62 -17.22 2.61
N LEU A 84 1.73 -17.86 3.38
CA LEU A 84 1.67 -17.66 4.83
C LEU A 84 2.98 -18.05 5.53
N GLN A 85 3.66 -19.09 5.06
CA GLN A 85 4.93 -19.55 5.61
C GLN A 85 6.12 -18.65 5.23
N ASN A 86 6.07 -18.05 4.05
CA ASN A 86 7.15 -17.18 3.55
C ASN A 86 7.01 -15.72 4.01
N TYR A 87 5.82 -15.30 4.44
CA TYR A 87 5.56 -13.93 4.88
C TYR A 87 6.27 -13.63 6.20
N ASN A 88 7.16 -12.64 6.19
CA ASN A 88 7.89 -12.19 7.36
C ASN A 88 7.16 -11.03 8.06
N ALA A 89 6.23 -11.40 8.94
CA ALA A 89 5.43 -10.44 9.70
C ALA A 89 6.27 -9.49 10.55
N VAL A 90 7.38 -9.97 11.14
CA VAL A 90 8.26 -9.17 12.00
C VAL A 90 8.94 -8.09 11.17
N GLN A 91 9.58 -8.46 10.06
CA GLN A 91 10.24 -7.51 9.18
C GLN A 91 9.27 -6.48 8.58
N HIS A 92 8.03 -6.90 8.28
CA HIS A 92 7.01 -5.96 7.80
C HIS A 92 6.60 -4.95 8.90
N LEU A 93 6.40 -5.41 10.15
CA LEU A 93 6.10 -4.53 11.28
C LEU A 93 7.26 -3.57 11.57
N GLU A 94 8.50 -4.06 11.61
CA GLU A 94 9.70 -3.25 11.83
C GLU A 94 9.81 -2.15 10.78
N ALA A 95 9.62 -2.49 9.49
CA ALA A 95 9.63 -1.50 8.42
C ALA A 95 8.55 -0.42 8.57
N MET A 96 7.35 -0.79 9.04
CA MET A 96 6.27 0.18 9.31
C MET A 96 6.57 1.04 10.54
N GLN A 97 7.16 0.46 11.60
CA GLN A 97 7.59 1.19 12.80
C GLN A 97 8.68 2.21 12.46
N GLU A 98 9.63 1.85 11.58
CA GLU A 98 10.67 2.77 11.17
C GLU A 98 10.12 4.02 10.49
N PHE A 99 8.98 3.96 9.78
CA PHE A 99 8.37 5.13 9.14
C PHE A 99 8.00 6.25 10.13
N GLU A 100 7.85 5.95 11.42
CA GLU A 100 7.62 6.97 12.46
C GLU A 100 8.85 7.87 12.65
N ASN A 101 10.05 7.36 12.38
CA ASN A 101 11.31 8.06 12.62
C ASN A 101 11.68 9.03 11.49
N TYR A 102 10.97 9.01 10.37
CA TYR A 102 11.26 9.82 9.18
C TYR A 102 10.15 10.83 8.94
N HIS A 103 10.53 12.06 8.64
CA HIS A 103 9.62 13.17 8.48
C HIS A 103 9.90 13.92 7.18
N LEU A 104 8.82 14.36 6.53
CA LEU A 104 8.85 15.37 5.48
C LEU A 104 8.57 16.73 6.11
N THR A 105 9.35 17.73 5.75
CA THR A 105 8.98 19.14 5.96
C THR A 105 7.79 19.51 5.08
N GLU A 106 7.07 20.59 5.41
CA GLU A 106 5.99 21.11 4.55
C GLU A 106 6.47 21.35 3.11
N HIS A 107 7.68 21.89 2.94
CA HIS A 107 8.28 22.10 1.62
C HIS A 107 8.50 20.78 0.88
N GLN A 108 9.06 19.76 1.52
CA GLN A 108 9.26 18.43 0.91
C GLN A 108 7.92 17.76 0.57
N PHE A 109 6.90 17.92 1.41
CA PHE A 109 5.56 17.42 1.13
C PHE A 109 4.94 18.13 -0.08
N ALA A 110 5.02 19.47 -0.15
CA ALA A 110 4.55 20.23 -1.29
C ALA A 110 5.28 19.83 -2.60
N GLN A 111 6.60 19.63 -2.52
CA GLN A 111 7.41 19.15 -3.64
C GLN A 111 6.97 17.76 -4.11
N LEU A 112 6.77 16.83 -3.16
CA LEU A 112 6.25 15.49 -3.42
C LEU A 112 4.93 15.57 -4.19
N ILE A 113 3.96 16.34 -3.69
CA ILE A 113 2.66 16.51 -4.34
C ILE A 113 2.81 17.11 -5.75
N GLY A 114 3.61 18.15 -5.92
CA GLY A 114 3.87 18.73 -7.25
C GLY A 114 4.45 17.70 -8.23
N ARG A 115 5.45 16.95 -7.79
CA ARG A 115 6.08 15.86 -8.55
C ARG A 115 5.08 14.75 -8.89
N THR A 116 4.17 14.37 -7.98
CA THR A 116 3.14 13.36 -8.29
C THR A 116 2.24 13.76 -9.46
N ARG A 117 1.91 15.05 -9.60
CA ARG A 117 1.11 15.56 -10.73
C ARG A 117 1.89 15.52 -12.04
N LEU A 118 3.17 15.92 -12.01
CA LEU A 118 4.05 15.82 -13.17
C LEU A 118 4.28 14.36 -13.59
N TYR A 119 4.42 13.46 -12.62
CA TYR A 119 4.67 12.04 -12.85
C TYR A 119 3.59 11.43 -13.73
N GLN A 120 2.32 11.79 -13.58
CA GLN A 120 1.24 11.23 -14.40
C GLN A 120 1.43 11.51 -15.90
N HIS A 121 2.02 12.66 -16.24
CA HIS A 121 2.23 13.10 -17.62
C HIS A 121 3.63 12.80 -18.19
N LEU A 122 4.52 12.24 -17.38
CA LEU A 122 5.90 12.00 -17.78
C LEU A 122 5.99 10.96 -18.91
N PRO A 123 6.86 11.13 -19.92
CA PRO A 123 7.09 10.13 -20.95
C PRO A 123 7.52 8.78 -20.35
N LYS A 124 7.11 7.68 -20.99
CA LYS A 124 7.41 6.32 -20.50
C LYS A 124 8.91 6.05 -20.33
N THR A 125 9.75 6.65 -21.16
CA THR A 125 11.22 6.52 -21.11
C THR A 125 11.81 7.15 -19.85
N GLU A 126 11.31 8.32 -19.45
CA GLU A 126 11.77 9.02 -18.26
C GLU A 126 11.25 8.39 -16.95
N LYS A 127 10.11 7.68 -17.01
CA LYS A 127 9.56 6.96 -15.85
C LYS A 127 10.37 5.74 -15.43
N GLN A 128 11.22 5.18 -16.29
CA GLN A 128 11.89 3.89 -16.04
C GLN A 128 12.77 3.93 -14.79
N ASP A 129 13.41 5.07 -14.54
CA ASP A 129 14.35 5.25 -13.42
C ASP A 129 13.69 5.92 -12.19
N ILE A 130 12.38 6.15 -12.23
CA ILE A 130 11.64 6.82 -11.15
C ILE A 130 10.81 5.77 -10.40
N PRO A 131 10.78 5.80 -9.05
CA PRO A 131 9.90 4.93 -8.27
C PRO A 131 8.45 4.99 -8.77
N SER A 132 7.84 3.82 -8.98
CA SER A 132 6.48 3.75 -9.50
C SER A 132 5.49 4.33 -8.49
N LEU A 133 4.57 5.18 -8.97
CA LEU A 133 3.45 5.70 -8.21
C LEU A 133 2.13 5.42 -8.93
N ASN A 134 1.30 4.54 -8.37
CA ASN A 134 0.04 4.06 -8.97
C ASN A 134 -1.20 4.85 -8.49
N PHE A 135 -1.03 6.14 -8.20
CA PHE A 135 -2.08 7.03 -7.68
C PHE A 135 -2.49 8.06 -8.75
N ASN A 136 -3.79 8.30 -8.85
CA ASN A 136 -4.37 9.26 -9.81
C ASN A 136 -4.63 10.61 -9.14
N ASP A 137 -4.98 11.62 -9.92
CA ASP A 137 -5.26 12.97 -9.42
C ASP A 137 -6.34 13.02 -8.34
N SER A 138 -7.36 12.17 -8.42
CA SER A 138 -8.39 12.12 -7.39
C SER A 138 -7.81 11.68 -6.06
N HIS A 139 -6.97 10.64 -6.04
CA HIS A 139 -6.29 10.19 -4.83
C HIS A 139 -5.34 11.28 -4.30
N ILE A 140 -4.57 11.92 -5.18
CA ILE A 140 -3.65 13.00 -4.78
C ILE A 140 -4.42 14.16 -4.15
N ASN A 141 -5.56 14.56 -4.72
CA ASN A 141 -6.41 15.60 -4.13
C ASN A 141 -6.92 15.21 -2.73
N THR A 142 -7.30 13.95 -2.52
CA THR A 142 -7.67 13.44 -1.20
C THR A 142 -6.51 13.54 -0.22
N ILE A 143 -5.30 13.11 -0.61
CA ILE A 143 -4.10 13.18 0.23
C ILE A 143 -3.79 14.62 0.63
N VAL A 144 -3.90 15.58 -0.29
CA VAL A 144 -3.64 17.01 -0.02
C VAL A 144 -4.66 17.57 0.96
N LYS A 145 -5.94 17.22 0.81
CA LYS A 145 -6.99 17.63 1.75
C LYS A 145 -6.71 17.04 3.14
N ASP A 146 -6.49 15.73 3.21
CA ASP A 146 -6.32 14.99 4.46
C ASP A 146 -5.00 15.37 5.18
N TYR A 147 -3.99 15.85 4.47
CA TYR A 147 -2.78 16.44 5.08
C TYR A 147 -3.09 17.63 6.01
N TYR A 148 -4.15 18.41 5.72
CA TYR A 148 -4.60 19.52 6.57
C TYR A 148 -5.74 19.13 7.52
N GLU A 149 -6.63 18.23 7.09
CA GLU A 149 -7.94 18.05 7.74
C GLU A 149 -8.13 16.67 8.40
N ASP A 150 -7.26 15.68 8.18
CA ASP A 150 -7.47 14.33 8.73
C ASP A 150 -7.20 14.28 10.24
N ASP A 151 -8.15 13.71 11.00
CA ASP A 151 -8.08 13.66 12.47
C ASP A 151 -6.90 12.85 13.01
N ASN A 152 -6.37 11.89 12.24
CA ASN A 152 -5.36 10.93 12.72
C ASN A 152 -4.00 11.08 12.01
N PHE A 153 -4.02 11.51 10.75
CA PHE A 153 -2.87 11.49 9.86
C PHE A 153 -2.51 12.85 9.27
N CYS A 154 -3.14 13.95 9.74
CA CYS A 154 -2.73 15.29 9.34
C CYS A 154 -1.32 15.64 9.84
N ARG A 155 -0.79 16.70 9.22
CA ARG A 155 0.49 17.31 9.58
C ARG A 155 0.55 17.79 11.03
N ASN A 156 1.77 17.96 11.52
CA ASN A 156 2.05 18.62 12.78
C ASN A 156 1.89 20.15 12.64
N GLU A 157 1.87 20.88 13.76
CA GLU A 157 1.69 22.34 13.77
C GLU A 157 2.75 23.11 12.98
N ASP A 158 3.98 22.58 12.92
CA ASP A 158 5.10 23.12 12.15
C ASP A 158 5.05 22.76 10.65
N GLY A 159 3.98 22.07 10.22
CA GLY A 159 3.79 21.60 8.86
C GLY A 159 4.53 20.30 8.52
N SER A 160 5.32 19.74 9.45
CA SER A 160 5.99 18.45 9.22
C SER A 160 5.00 17.28 9.26
N ILE A 161 5.34 16.17 8.61
CA ILE A 161 4.52 14.95 8.65
C ILE A 161 5.43 13.72 8.61
N SER A 162 5.17 12.74 9.48
CA SER A 162 5.94 11.49 9.49
C SER A 162 5.59 10.60 8.29
N LEU A 163 6.53 9.75 7.85
CA LEU A 163 6.26 8.81 6.76
C LEU A 163 5.17 7.80 7.13
N TRP A 164 5.00 7.49 8.43
CA TRP A 164 3.87 6.66 8.89
C TRP A 164 2.53 7.33 8.56
N LYS A 165 2.40 8.64 8.83
CA LYS A 165 1.19 9.40 8.48
C LYS A 165 1.03 9.50 6.96
N VAL A 166 2.10 9.84 6.22
CA VAL A 166 2.06 9.89 4.74
C VAL A 166 1.59 8.57 4.14
N TYR A 167 2.17 7.44 4.56
CA TYR A 167 1.76 6.10 4.14
C TYR A 167 0.27 5.83 4.38
N ASN A 168 -0.25 6.23 5.54
CA ASN A 168 -1.67 6.09 5.87
C ASN A 168 -2.57 7.03 5.05
N LEU A 169 -2.11 8.24 4.68
CA LEU A 169 -2.84 9.12 3.75
C LEU A 169 -2.98 8.46 2.36
N PHE A 170 -1.90 7.87 1.83
CA PHE A 170 -1.94 7.16 0.53
C PHE A 170 -2.90 5.98 0.55
N THR A 171 -2.79 5.11 1.55
CA THR A 171 -3.64 3.93 1.68
C THR A 171 -5.10 4.31 2.02
N GLN A 172 -5.35 5.43 2.67
CA GLN A 172 -6.69 5.98 2.89
C GLN A 172 -7.33 6.49 1.60
N ALA A 173 -6.60 7.27 0.80
CA ALA A 173 -7.08 7.76 -0.49
C ALA A 173 -7.40 6.62 -1.46
N ASN A 174 -6.79 5.45 -1.27
CA ASN A 174 -7.03 4.25 -2.05
C ASN A 174 -8.37 3.55 -1.75
N LYS A 175 -9.06 3.86 -0.63
CA LYS A 175 -10.29 3.14 -0.21
C LYS A 175 -11.44 3.23 -1.22
N SER A 176 -11.45 4.25 -2.08
CA SER A 176 -12.44 4.43 -3.15
C SER A 176 -12.14 3.61 -4.41
N SER A 177 -10.97 2.96 -4.48
CA SER A 177 -10.59 2.11 -5.59
C SER A 177 -11.37 0.80 -5.62
N TYR A 178 -11.57 0.26 -6.83
CA TYR A 178 -12.08 -1.10 -6.98
C TYR A 178 -11.16 -2.09 -6.28
N ILE A 179 -11.76 -3.09 -5.63
CA ILE A 179 -11.10 -4.06 -4.75
C ILE A 179 -9.96 -4.84 -5.45
N ASP A 180 -10.02 -4.98 -6.77
CA ASP A 180 -9.01 -5.65 -7.59
C ASP A 180 -7.73 -4.81 -7.75
N THR A 181 -7.86 -3.50 -7.91
CA THR A 181 -6.75 -2.53 -7.97
C THR A 181 -6.31 -2.01 -6.60
N PHE A 182 -7.17 -2.15 -5.59
CA PHE A 182 -6.93 -1.70 -4.22
C PHE A 182 -5.68 -2.33 -3.64
N LEU A 183 -5.49 -3.64 -3.80
CA LEU A 183 -4.33 -4.35 -3.23
C LEU A 183 -3.01 -3.94 -3.89
N ASP A 184 -3.00 -3.78 -5.22
CA ASP A 184 -1.77 -3.38 -5.94
C ASP A 184 -1.34 -1.96 -5.53
N ARG A 185 -2.29 -1.04 -5.39
CA ARG A 185 -2.01 0.33 -4.92
C ARG A 185 -1.59 0.36 -3.46
N THR A 186 -2.13 -0.54 -2.63
CA THR A 186 -1.76 -0.64 -1.22
C THR A 186 -0.31 -1.11 -1.08
N LEU A 187 0.09 -2.13 -1.84
CA LEU A 187 1.48 -2.56 -1.91
C LEU A 187 2.37 -1.43 -2.45
N ASN A 188 1.95 -0.78 -3.54
CA ASN A 188 2.69 0.34 -4.11
C ASN A 188 2.88 1.50 -3.12
N ALA A 189 1.90 1.81 -2.27
CA ALA A 189 2.05 2.83 -1.22
C ALA A 189 3.13 2.46 -0.19
N PHE A 190 3.22 1.18 0.17
CA PHE A 190 4.25 0.70 1.09
C PHE A 190 5.64 0.78 0.46
N ASP A 191 5.79 0.26 -0.76
CA ASP A 191 7.06 0.31 -1.50
C ASP A 191 7.51 1.76 -1.76
N PHE A 192 6.58 2.63 -2.16
CA PHE A 192 6.85 4.06 -2.36
C PHE A 192 7.29 4.74 -1.06
N SER A 193 6.67 4.41 0.07
CA SER A 193 7.08 4.96 1.38
C SER A 193 8.49 4.52 1.77
N LYS A 194 8.90 3.29 1.43
CA LYS A 194 10.29 2.84 1.58
C LYS A 194 11.28 3.60 0.70
N THR A 195 10.90 3.97 -0.52
CA THR A 195 11.80 4.76 -1.39
C THR A 195 11.98 6.18 -0.84
N LEU A 196 10.90 6.80 -0.32
CA LEU A 196 10.97 8.08 0.38
C LEU A 196 11.85 7.99 1.63
N GLN A 197 11.67 6.96 2.45
CA GLN A 197 12.49 6.69 3.63
C GLN A 197 13.98 6.60 3.25
N SER A 198 14.29 5.84 2.21
CA SER A 198 15.67 5.69 1.71
C SER A 198 16.26 7.02 1.25
N ALA A 199 15.47 7.89 0.63
CA ALA A 199 15.91 9.22 0.19
C ALA A 199 16.16 10.18 1.36
N LEU A 200 15.41 10.05 2.47
CA LEU A 200 15.62 10.86 3.67
C LEU A 200 16.84 10.40 4.48
N ASN A 201 17.27 9.15 4.33
CA ASN A 201 18.39 8.54 5.04
C ASN A 201 19.78 8.80 4.44
N GLY A 202 19.88 9.34 3.21
CA GLY A 202 21.17 9.51 2.56
C GLY A 202 21.11 10.09 1.16
N ASP A 203 22.14 10.89 0.86
CA ASP A 203 22.30 11.89 -0.20
C ASP A 203 22.31 11.32 -1.63
N LYS A 204 21.14 10.87 -2.12
CA LYS A 204 20.91 10.58 -3.53
C LYS A 204 19.67 11.30 -4.01
N TYR A 205 19.79 11.90 -5.19
CA TYR A 205 18.68 12.50 -5.90
C TYR A 205 17.47 11.56 -5.88
N HIS A 206 16.36 12.05 -5.34
CA HIS A 206 15.08 11.35 -5.39
C HIS A 206 14.08 12.23 -6.10
N TRP A 207 13.64 11.82 -7.29
CA TRP A 207 12.85 12.65 -8.20
C TRP A 207 11.61 13.29 -7.56
N PHE A 208 10.97 12.61 -6.60
CA PHE A 208 9.82 13.16 -5.88
C PHE A 208 10.14 14.18 -4.78
N LEU A 209 11.37 14.21 -4.25
CA LEU A 209 11.76 15.12 -3.16
C LEU A 209 12.72 16.22 -3.63
N SER A 210 13.31 16.07 -4.82
CA SER A 210 14.18 17.04 -5.49
C SER A 210 13.42 18.05 -6.34
#